data_AF-A0A926FIK1-F1
#
_entry.id   AF-A0A926FIK1-F1
#
_cell.length_a   1.000
_cell.length_b   1.000
_cell.length_c   1.000
_cell.angle_alpha   90.00
_cell.angle_beta   90.00
_cell.angle_gamma   90.00
#
_symmetry.space_group_name_H-M   'P 1'
#
loop_
_entity.id
_entity.type
_entity.pdbx_description
1 polymer ?
#
loop_
_entity_poly.entity_id
_entity_poly.type
_entity_poly.pdbx_seq_one_letter_code
_entity_poly.pdbx_strand_id
1 'polypeptide(L)'
;MKHLDEEQLILLHYGETADSAAHLPGCAECRSRLESLRGLLGSLDLPVPDPGPEYGSRVWRRLALKLEAGPATRVARPRAFFPRLALVGIAAALLVAAFLAGRFWQQADKTADPISAASRERVLQLAVGDHLQRSQLVLLELVNSSPETPNSPREQERAEELVSTNRLYRQTAVQSGDTAVADVLGQLERVLVEIARSPAPLSGPEQESLRKRIEGQGLLFKVRVLGARLREQEQPPQIADPDLERKRT
;
A
#
# COMPACT_ATOMS: atom_id res chain seq x y z
N MET A 1 -16.81 0.99 38.80
CA MET A 1 -17.02 0.14 37.61
C MET A 1 -16.55 0.94 36.39
N LYS A 2 -15.97 0.31 35.37
CA LYS A 2 -15.46 1.01 34.18
C LYS A 2 -16.61 1.26 33.21
N HIS A 3 -16.91 2.53 32.92
CA HIS A 3 -17.90 2.94 31.93
C HIS A 3 -17.30 2.87 30.51
N LEU A 4 -18.16 2.82 29.50
CA LEU A 4 -17.75 2.97 28.11
C LEU A 4 -17.23 4.40 27.87
N ASP A 5 -16.13 4.51 27.12
CA ASP A 5 -15.65 5.78 26.60
C ASP A 5 -16.48 6.24 25.39
N GLU A 6 -16.22 7.47 24.93
CA GLU A 6 -16.96 8.08 23.84
C GLU A 6 -16.74 7.36 22.50
N GLU A 7 -15.52 6.90 22.22
CA GLU A 7 -15.18 6.16 21.01
C GLU A 7 -15.95 4.84 20.93
N GLN A 8 -16.04 4.11 22.05
CA GLN A 8 -16.84 2.89 22.16
C GLN A 8 -18.34 3.14 21.97
N LEU A 9 -18.86 4.28 22.44
CA LEU A 9 -20.26 4.66 22.21
C LEU A 9 -20.53 5.02 20.74
N ILE A 10 -19.56 5.67 20.07
CA ILE A 10 -19.62 5.98 18.63
C ILE A 10 -19.59 4.70 17.80
N LEU A 11 -18.66 3.79 18.07
CA LEU A 11 -18.58 2.49 17.38
C LEU A 11 -19.84 1.66 17.59
N LEU A 12 -20.43 1.70 18.79
CA LEU A 12 -21.69 1.05 19.11
C LEU A 12 -22.89 1.69 18.37
N HIS A 13 -22.84 2.99 18.06
CA HIS A 13 -23.86 3.65 17.23
C HIS A 13 -23.80 3.19 15.77
N TYR A 14 -22.60 3.06 15.20
CA TYR A 14 -22.40 2.56 13.83
C TYR A 14 -22.46 1.02 13.69
N GLY A 15 -22.61 0.31 14.82
CA GLY A 15 -22.71 -1.16 14.83
C GLY A 15 -21.37 -1.89 14.67
N GLU A 16 -20.26 -1.20 14.88
CA GLU A 16 -18.90 -1.71 14.64
C GLU A 16 -18.29 -2.46 15.85
N THR A 17 -18.94 -2.43 17.03
CA THR A 17 -18.48 -3.19 18.22
C THR A 17 -19.63 -3.86 18.98
N ALA A 18 -19.73 -5.19 18.89
CA ALA A 18 -20.75 -5.99 19.60
C ALA A 18 -20.42 -6.21 21.09
N ASP A 19 -19.14 -6.30 21.47
CA ASP A 19 -18.70 -6.61 22.84
C ASP A 19 -19.08 -5.49 23.83
N SER A 20 -19.08 -4.24 23.38
CA SER A 20 -19.49 -3.05 24.12
C SER A 20 -21.00 -3.00 24.41
N ALA A 21 -21.82 -3.72 23.63
CA ALA A 21 -23.28 -3.75 23.81
C ALA A 21 -23.69 -4.52 25.08
N ALA A 22 -22.89 -5.51 25.50
CA ALA A 22 -23.15 -6.33 26.67
C ALA A 22 -23.15 -5.55 27.99
N HIS A 23 -22.52 -4.36 28.01
CA HIS A 23 -22.47 -3.48 29.17
C HIS A 23 -23.77 -2.67 29.37
N LEU A 24 -24.56 -2.44 28.30
CA LEU A 24 -25.75 -1.58 28.35
C LEU A 24 -26.85 -2.04 29.32
N PRO A 25 -27.18 -3.35 29.43
CA PRO A 25 -28.18 -3.81 30.39
C PRO A 25 -27.78 -3.53 31.85
N GLY A 26 -26.48 -3.52 32.14
CA GLY A 26 -25.94 -3.33 33.49
C GLY A 26 -25.66 -1.88 33.89
N CYS A 27 -25.77 -0.92 32.97
CA CYS A 27 -25.34 0.46 33.22
C CYS A 27 -26.34 1.50 32.66
N ALA A 28 -27.06 2.18 33.56
CA ALA A 28 -28.01 3.23 33.19
C ALA A 28 -27.34 4.48 32.61
N GLU A 29 -26.15 4.84 33.13
CA GLU A 29 -25.40 6.01 32.67
C GLU A 29 -24.92 5.86 31.22
N CYS A 30 -24.37 4.70 30.86
CA CYS A 30 -23.94 4.44 29.48
C CYS A 30 -25.12 4.42 28.49
N ARG A 31 -26.31 3.97 28.93
CA ARG A 31 -27.53 4.05 28.10
C ARG A 31 -27.94 5.51 27.84
N SER A 32 -27.96 6.35 28.87
CA SER A 32 -28.30 7.77 28.72
C SER A 32 -27.30 8.52 27.82
N ARG A 33 -26.00 8.22 27.95
CA ARG A 33 -24.97 8.79 27.07
C ARG A 33 -25.14 8.35 25.62
N LEU A 34 -25.45 7.07 25.38
CA LEU A 34 -25.70 6.55 24.03
C LEU A 34 -26.95 7.17 23.39
N GLU A 35 -28.03 7.36 24.15
CA GLU A 35 -29.25 8.04 23.68
C GLU A 35 -28.98 9.50 23.32
N SER A 36 -28.22 10.21 24.14
CA SER A 36 -27.81 11.59 23.87
C SER A 36 -26.99 11.69 22.57
N LEU A 37 -26.03 10.77 22.39
CA LEU A 37 -25.22 10.68 21.17
C LEU A 37 -26.08 10.38 19.93
N ARG A 38 -27.01 9.43 20.02
CA ARG A 38 -27.96 9.10 18.95
C ARG A 38 -28.82 10.29 18.56
N GLY A 39 -29.28 11.07 19.54
CA GLY A 39 -30.03 12.30 19.30
C GLY A 39 -29.21 13.35 18.54
N LEU A 40 -27.96 13.57 18.95
CA LEU A 40 -27.05 14.51 18.29
C LEU A 40 -26.75 14.08 16.83
N LEU A 41 -26.38 12.82 16.61
CA LEU A 41 -26.05 12.32 15.27
C LEU A 41 -27.29 12.24 14.38
N GLY A 42 -28.45 11.87 14.92
CA GLY A 42 -29.72 11.86 14.20
C GLY A 42 -30.18 13.26 13.76
N SER A 43 -29.78 14.32 14.47
CA SER A 43 -30.07 15.70 14.04
C SER A 43 -29.35 16.11 12.75
N LEU A 44 -28.30 15.36 12.37
CA LEU A 44 -27.52 15.57 11.16
C LEU A 44 -27.94 14.63 10.01
N ASP A 45 -28.95 13.78 10.23
CA ASP A 45 -29.49 12.89 9.20
C ASP A 45 -30.35 13.71 8.22
N LEU A 46 -29.65 14.43 7.35
CA LEU A 46 -30.24 15.20 6.27
C LEU A 46 -30.55 14.24 5.11
N PRO A 47 -31.68 14.43 4.41
CA PRO A 47 -32.01 13.62 3.25
C PRO A 47 -30.88 13.73 2.22
N VAL A 48 -30.31 12.59 1.84
CA VAL A 48 -29.30 12.54 0.80
C VAL A 48 -29.94 12.98 -0.52
N PRO A 49 -29.48 14.08 -1.15
CA PRO A 49 -30.06 14.55 -2.40
C PRO A 49 -29.87 13.51 -3.50
N ASP A 50 -30.90 13.25 -4.31
CA ASP A 50 -30.77 12.40 -5.50
C ASP A 50 -29.82 13.09 -6.50
N PRO A 51 -28.64 12.51 -6.79
CA PRO A 51 -27.67 13.13 -7.66
C PRO A 51 -28.07 13.05 -9.16
N GLY A 52 -29.08 12.24 -9.49
CA GLY A 52 -29.57 12.00 -10.84
C GLY A 52 -28.70 11.04 -11.66
N PRO A 53 -29.22 10.51 -12.78
CA PRO A 53 -28.58 9.43 -13.55
C PRO A 53 -27.22 9.82 -14.14
N GLU A 54 -26.99 11.11 -14.38
CA GLU A 54 -25.77 11.63 -15.02
C GLU A 54 -24.69 12.09 -14.03
N TYR A 55 -24.89 11.90 -12.72
CA TYR A 55 -23.90 12.32 -11.74
C TYR A 55 -22.54 11.65 -11.92
N GLY A 56 -22.54 10.32 -12.07
CA GLY A 56 -21.31 9.54 -12.26
C GLY A 56 -20.53 9.98 -13.50
N SER A 57 -21.21 10.20 -14.62
CA SER A 57 -20.59 10.60 -15.89
C SER A 57 -19.96 12.01 -15.79
N ARG A 58 -20.63 12.95 -15.11
CA ARG A 58 -20.11 14.31 -14.87
C ARG A 58 -18.90 14.33 -13.94
N VAL A 59 -18.94 13.54 -12.86
CA VAL A 59 -17.81 13.45 -11.90
C VAL A 59 -16.61 12.80 -12.59
N TRP A 60 -16.84 11.68 -13.28
CA TRP A 60 -15.77 10.94 -13.95
C TRP A 60 -15.08 11.77 -15.03
N ARG A 61 -15.82 12.53 -15.83
CA ARG A 61 -15.24 13.43 -16.85
C ARG A 61 -14.32 14.50 -16.24
N ARG A 62 -14.68 15.06 -15.09
CA ARG A 62 -13.82 16.05 -14.39
C ARG A 62 -12.58 15.40 -13.80
N LEU A 63 -12.71 14.17 -13.28
CA LEU A 63 -11.60 13.45 -12.67
C LEU A 63 -10.60 12.95 -13.72
N ALA A 64 -11.10 12.39 -14.83
CA ALA A 64 -10.29 11.89 -15.94
C ALA A 64 -9.31 12.96 -16.46
N LEU A 65 -9.78 14.20 -16.67
CA LEU A 65 -8.95 15.32 -17.09
C LEU A 65 -7.80 15.65 -16.12
N LYS A 66 -8.01 15.45 -14.82
CA LYS A 66 -6.98 15.70 -13.80
C LYS A 66 -5.98 14.55 -13.67
N LEU A 67 -6.40 13.32 -13.96
CA LEU A 67 -5.54 12.14 -13.97
C LEU A 67 -4.67 12.09 -15.23
N GLU A 68 -5.21 12.50 -16.38
CA GLU A 68 -4.47 12.58 -17.65
C GLU A 68 -3.45 13.74 -17.69
N ALA A 69 -3.65 14.77 -16.85
CA ALA A 69 -2.73 15.89 -16.69
C ALA A 69 -1.50 15.57 -15.80
N GLY A 70 -1.13 14.29 -15.64
CA GLY A 70 0.17 13.90 -15.11
C GLY A 70 1.32 14.58 -15.88
N PRO A 71 2.51 14.76 -15.28
CA PRO A 71 3.58 15.56 -15.88
C PRO A 71 3.95 14.98 -17.24
N ALA A 72 3.46 15.63 -18.30
CA ALA A 72 3.80 15.30 -19.67
C ALA A 72 5.28 15.59 -19.85
N THR A 73 6.13 14.58 -19.69
CA THR A 73 7.52 14.61 -20.13
C THR A 73 7.50 14.73 -21.65
N ARG A 74 7.38 15.97 -22.14
CA ARG A 74 7.57 16.32 -23.55
C ARG A 74 9.04 16.10 -23.85
N VAL A 75 9.39 14.87 -24.20
CA VAL A 75 10.69 14.59 -24.84
C VAL A 75 10.58 15.15 -26.25
N ALA A 76 11.05 16.39 -26.41
CA ALA A 76 11.25 17.00 -27.71
C ALA A 76 12.25 16.13 -28.49
N ARG A 77 11.78 15.45 -29.55
CA ARG A 77 12.66 14.76 -30.49
C ARG A 77 13.25 15.79 -31.45
N PRO A 78 14.57 16.04 -31.45
CA PRO A 78 15.17 16.85 -32.49
C PRO A 78 15.14 16.06 -33.80
N ARG A 79 14.45 16.61 -34.79
CA ARG A 79 14.43 16.11 -36.16
C ARG A 79 15.71 16.62 -36.84
N ALA A 80 16.82 15.93 -36.65
CA ALA A 80 18.05 16.20 -37.38
C ALA A 80 18.14 15.28 -38.60
N PHE A 81 17.93 15.91 -39.76
CA PHE A 81 18.06 15.33 -41.08
C PHE A 81 19.43 15.72 -41.63
N PHE A 82 20.42 14.80 -41.69
CA PHE A 82 21.62 14.95 -42.53
C PHE A 82 22.30 13.58 -42.75
N PRO A 83 23.09 13.41 -43.84
CA PRO A 83 23.16 12.18 -44.60
C PRO A 83 24.42 11.36 -44.29
N ARG A 84 24.22 10.04 -44.38
CA ARG A 84 25.16 8.93 -44.58
C ARG A 84 26.15 9.28 -45.72
N LEU A 85 27.45 8.97 -45.76
CA LEU A 85 28.25 7.89 -45.19
C LEU A 85 29.71 8.37 -45.05
N ALA A 86 30.28 8.27 -43.85
CA ALA A 86 31.74 8.18 -43.60
C ALA A 86 32.06 7.91 -42.11
N LEU A 87 31.06 7.99 -41.22
CA LEU A 87 31.25 8.02 -39.76
C LEU A 87 30.62 6.81 -39.04
N VAL A 88 30.46 5.66 -39.70
CA VAL A 88 29.86 4.46 -39.05
C VAL A 88 30.90 3.72 -38.20
N GLY A 89 32.17 3.68 -38.62
CA GLY A 89 33.22 2.97 -37.88
C GLY A 89 33.61 3.64 -36.55
N ILE A 90 33.83 4.95 -36.58
CA ILE A 90 34.26 5.71 -35.39
C ILE A 90 33.11 5.84 -34.38
N ALA A 91 31.88 6.03 -34.83
CA ALA A 91 30.72 6.09 -33.95
C ALA A 91 30.46 4.73 -33.26
N ALA A 92 30.61 3.60 -33.96
CA ALA A 92 30.46 2.28 -33.35
C ALA A 92 31.55 2.00 -32.30
N ALA A 93 32.81 2.34 -32.60
CA ALA A 93 33.91 2.19 -31.66
C ALA A 93 33.75 3.10 -30.43
N LEU A 94 33.31 4.35 -30.60
CA LEU A 94 33.01 5.27 -29.50
C LEU A 94 31.78 4.83 -28.70
N LEU A 95 30.75 4.26 -29.32
CA LEU A 95 29.60 3.72 -28.60
C LEU A 95 29.98 2.49 -27.80
N VAL A 96 30.82 1.60 -28.32
CA VAL A 96 31.31 0.42 -27.59
C VAL A 96 32.26 0.85 -26.48
N ALA A 97 33.16 1.81 -26.72
CA ALA A 97 34.05 2.35 -25.70
C ALA A 97 33.27 3.12 -24.62
N ALA A 98 32.26 3.91 -24.98
CA ALA A 98 31.37 4.59 -24.04
C ALA A 98 30.44 3.62 -23.30
N PHE A 99 30.05 2.51 -23.93
CA PHE A 99 29.27 1.45 -23.30
C PHE A 99 30.12 0.64 -22.31
N LEU A 100 31.35 0.28 -22.68
CA LEU A 100 32.30 -0.38 -21.79
C LEU A 100 32.74 0.57 -20.67
N ALA A 101 33.04 1.83 -20.96
CA ALA A 101 33.30 2.85 -19.95
C ALA A 101 32.07 3.04 -19.05
N GLY A 102 30.86 3.17 -19.59
CA GLY A 102 29.65 3.24 -18.78
C GLY A 102 29.43 2.00 -17.92
N ARG A 103 29.79 0.82 -18.41
CA ARG A 103 29.60 -0.44 -17.68
C ARG A 103 30.68 -0.71 -16.63
N PHE A 104 31.91 -0.23 -16.82
CA PHE A 104 33.03 -0.43 -15.90
C PHE A 104 33.29 0.78 -14.98
N TRP A 105 32.92 2.00 -15.38
CA TRP A 105 33.11 3.25 -14.62
C TRP A 105 31.85 3.75 -13.89
N GLN A 106 30.66 3.17 -14.08
CA GLN A 106 29.47 3.48 -13.25
C GLN A 106 29.63 3.13 -11.76
N GLN A 107 30.75 2.53 -11.37
CA GLN A 107 31.10 2.27 -9.98
C GLN A 107 32.03 3.34 -9.37
N ALA A 108 32.57 4.29 -10.16
CA ALA A 108 33.60 5.22 -9.69
C ALA A 108 33.23 6.72 -9.73
N ASP A 109 32.19 7.15 -10.46
CA ASP A 109 31.77 8.57 -10.45
C ASP A 109 30.27 8.75 -10.21
N LYS A 110 29.94 8.91 -8.91
CA LYS A 110 28.80 9.70 -8.45
C LYS A 110 29.29 10.61 -7.32
N THR A 111 29.81 11.78 -7.69
CA THR A 111 29.71 13.00 -6.89
C THR A 111 28.32 13.62 -7.07
N ALA A 112 27.28 12.81 -6.82
CA ALA A 112 26.02 13.32 -6.31
C ALA A 112 26.16 13.13 -4.80
N ASP A 113 25.81 14.15 -4.00
CA ASP A 113 25.74 14.02 -2.54
C ASP A 113 25.19 12.63 -2.20
N PRO A 114 25.92 11.80 -1.44
CA PRO A 114 25.43 10.48 -1.13
C PRO A 114 24.09 10.70 -0.42
N ILE A 115 22.98 10.32 -1.07
CA ILE A 115 21.75 10.00 -0.36
C ILE A 115 22.24 9.11 0.77
N SER A 116 22.22 9.69 1.99
CA SER A 116 22.83 9.06 3.15
C SER A 116 22.26 7.65 3.25
N ALA A 117 23.03 6.70 3.77
CA ALA A 117 22.54 5.33 3.93
C ALA A 117 21.14 5.34 4.61
N ALA A 118 20.94 6.24 5.57
CA ALA A 118 19.68 6.53 6.22
C ALA A 118 18.56 7.02 5.26
N SER A 119 18.83 7.94 4.33
CA SER A 119 17.82 8.39 3.36
C SER A 119 17.46 7.31 2.35
N ARG A 120 18.42 6.46 1.93
CA ARG A 120 18.16 5.31 1.05
C ARG A 120 17.33 4.24 1.74
N GLU A 121 17.64 4.00 3.02
CA GLU A 121 16.92 3.08 3.89
C GLU A 121 15.49 3.57 4.13
N ARG A 122 15.26 4.86 4.39
CA ARG A 122 13.90 5.43 4.49
C ARG A 122 13.08 5.28 3.21
N VAL A 123 13.69 5.55 2.05
CA VAL A 123 13.00 5.38 0.75
C VAL A 123 12.66 3.91 0.50
N LEU A 124 13.55 2.98 0.87
CA LEU A 124 13.29 1.56 0.81
C LEU A 124 12.16 1.16 1.76
N GLN A 125 12.20 1.59 3.02
CA GLN A 125 11.18 1.30 4.02
C GLN A 125 9.79 1.77 3.57
N LEU A 126 9.72 2.98 2.99
CA LEU A 126 8.49 3.54 2.42
C LEU A 126 7.97 2.71 1.23
N ALA A 127 8.86 2.31 0.33
CA ALA A 127 8.51 1.48 -0.81
C ALA A 127 8.05 0.06 -0.38
N VAL A 128 8.67 -0.51 0.66
CA VAL A 128 8.28 -1.80 1.25
C VAL A 128 6.95 -1.68 1.98
N GLY A 129 6.71 -0.59 2.72
CA GLY A 129 5.45 -0.32 3.42
C GLY A 129 4.25 -0.29 2.47
N ASP A 130 4.36 0.47 1.38
CA ASP A 130 3.32 0.53 0.34
C ASP A 130 3.09 -0.85 -0.32
N HIS A 131 4.17 -1.58 -0.60
CA HIS A 131 4.07 -2.93 -1.18
C HIS A 131 3.35 -3.92 -0.27
N LEU A 132 3.61 -3.88 1.04
CA LEU A 132 2.94 -4.73 2.02
C LEU A 132 1.44 -4.40 2.10
N GLN A 133 1.06 -3.12 1.97
CA GLN A 133 -0.35 -2.71 1.96
C GLN A 133 -1.08 -3.23 0.70
N ARG A 134 -0.47 -3.11 -0.48
CA ARG A 134 -1.04 -3.68 -1.72
C ARG A 134 -1.16 -5.20 -1.64
N SER A 135 -0.17 -5.85 -1.07
CA SER A 135 -0.18 -7.31 -0.83
C SER A 135 -1.27 -7.72 0.15
N GLN A 136 -1.52 -6.93 1.20
CA GLN A 136 -2.59 -7.19 2.17
C GLN A 136 -3.97 -7.15 1.50
N LEU A 137 -4.22 -6.20 0.61
CA LEU A 137 -5.50 -6.10 -0.10
C LEU A 137 -5.78 -7.34 -0.94
N VAL A 138 -4.79 -7.80 -1.73
CA VAL A 138 -4.93 -9.03 -2.54
C VAL A 138 -5.19 -10.25 -1.66
N LEU A 139 -4.45 -10.40 -0.56
CA LEU A 139 -4.66 -11.52 0.37
C LEU A 139 -6.05 -11.46 1.04
N LEU A 140 -6.57 -10.26 1.34
CA LEU A 140 -7.89 -10.08 1.96
C LEU A 140 -9.03 -10.36 0.97
N GLU A 141 -8.90 -9.88 -0.27
CA GLU A 141 -9.83 -10.19 -1.36
C GLU A 141 -9.89 -11.71 -1.59
N LEU A 142 -8.74 -12.38 -1.55
CA LEU A 142 -8.67 -13.83 -1.72
C LEU A 142 -9.24 -14.62 -0.54
N VAL A 143 -8.98 -14.21 0.71
CA VAL A 143 -9.54 -14.93 1.87
C VAL A 143 -11.07 -14.79 1.91
N ASN A 144 -11.60 -13.65 1.49
CA ASN A 144 -13.04 -13.36 1.46
C ASN A 144 -13.75 -13.75 0.16
N SER A 145 -13.04 -14.20 -0.87
CA SER A 145 -13.70 -14.68 -2.09
C SER A 145 -14.48 -15.96 -1.77
N SER A 146 -15.73 -15.96 -2.21
CA SER A 146 -16.70 -17.01 -1.97
C SER A 146 -17.09 -17.64 -3.32
N PRO A 147 -17.77 -18.80 -3.34
CA PRO A 147 -18.28 -19.36 -4.60
C PRO A 147 -19.20 -18.38 -5.38
N GLU A 148 -19.79 -17.38 -4.70
CA GLU A 148 -20.57 -16.29 -5.30
C GLU A 148 -19.72 -15.15 -5.88
N THR A 149 -18.47 -15.01 -5.44
CA THR A 149 -17.46 -14.02 -5.87
C THR A 149 -16.15 -14.74 -6.21
N PRO A 150 -16.13 -15.56 -7.28
CA PRO A 150 -14.95 -16.31 -7.66
C PRO A 150 -13.79 -15.36 -7.99
N ASN A 151 -12.58 -15.82 -7.75
CA ASN A 151 -11.36 -15.10 -8.07
C ASN A 151 -11.32 -14.72 -9.57
N SER A 152 -10.99 -13.46 -9.84
CA SER A 152 -10.91 -12.92 -11.19
C SER A 152 -9.51 -13.08 -11.79
N PRO A 153 -9.35 -13.22 -13.12
CA PRO A 153 -8.04 -13.09 -13.79
C PRO A 153 -7.27 -11.81 -13.42
N ARG A 154 -7.99 -10.74 -13.05
CA ARG A 154 -7.38 -9.49 -12.55
C ARG A 154 -6.62 -9.65 -11.23
N GLU A 155 -7.06 -10.56 -10.36
CA GLU A 155 -6.37 -10.83 -9.09
C GLU A 155 -5.06 -11.59 -9.32
N GLN A 156 -5.02 -12.43 -10.35
CA GLN A 156 -3.81 -13.15 -10.76
C GLN A 156 -2.77 -12.19 -11.33
N GLU A 157 -3.19 -11.30 -12.23
CA GLU A 157 -2.32 -10.26 -12.81
C GLU A 157 -1.72 -9.37 -11.70
N ARG A 158 -2.52 -8.97 -10.71
CA ARG A 158 -2.04 -8.24 -9.53
C ARG A 158 -1.06 -9.07 -8.70
N ALA A 159 -1.34 -10.35 -8.47
CA ALA A 159 -0.44 -11.22 -7.73
C ALA A 159 0.90 -11.40 -8.45
N GLU A 160 0.89 -11.56 -9.78
CA GLU A 160 2.11 -11.63 -10.61
C GLU A 160 2.97 -10.37 -10.51
N GLU A 161 2.35 -9.19 -10.59
CA GLU A 161 3.03 -7.91 -10.42
C GLU A 161 3.72 -7.86 -9.04
N LEU A 162 2.99 -8.23 -7.98
CA LEU A 162 3.48 -8.22 -6.61
C LEU A 162 4.62 -9.22 -6.37
N VAL A 163 4.66 -10.38 -7.06
CA VAL A 163 5.78 -11.33 -6.96
C VAL A 163 7.08 -10.68 -7.39
N SER A 164 7.07 -9.96 -8.51
CA SER A 164 8.28 -9.35 -9.08
C SER A 164 8.91 -8.35 -8.11
N THR A 165 8.09 -7.47 -7.53
CA THR A 165 8.55 -6.44 -6.59
C THR A 165 8.92 -7.03 -5.24
N ASN A 166 8.18 -8.04 -4.76
CA ASN A 166 8.49 -8.75 -3.51
C ASN A 166 9.91 -9.34 -3.52
N ARG A 167 10.31 -9.98 -4.63
CA ARG A 167 11.67 -10.56 -4.77
C ARG A 167 12.77 -9.52 -4.59
N LEU A 168 12.58 -8.33 -5.15
CA LEU A 168 13.54 -7.23 -5.04
C LEU A 168 13.66 -6.72 -3.60
N TYR A 169 12.54 -6.56 -2.89
CA TYR A 169 12.55 -6.18 -1.49
C TYR A 169 13.16 -7.27 -0.59
N ARG A 170 12.85 -8.55 -0.84
CA ARG A 170 13.44 -9.68 -0.10
C ARG A 170 14.95 -9.71 -0.29
N GLN A 171 15.42 -9.52 -1.52
CA GLN A 171 16.85 -9.47 -1.83
C GLN A 171 17.55 -8.32 -1.09
N THR A 172 16.88 -7.18 -0.95
CA THR A 172 17.42 -6.02 -0.25
C THR A 172 17.43 -6.25 1.28
N ALA A 173 16.36 -6.80 1.85
CA ALA A 173 16.30 -7.16 3.27
C ALA A 173 17.40 -8.16 3.67
N VAL A 174 17.67 -9.16 2.82
CA VAL A 174 18.78 -10.11 3.04
C VAL A 174 20.14 -9.42 3.01
N GLN A 175 20.36 -8.48 2.08
CA GLN A 175 21.62 -7.73 2.00
C GLN A 175 21.82 -6.80 3.20
N SER A 176 20.75 -6.22 3.73
CA SER A 176 20.77 -5.37 4.92
C SER A 176 20.82 -6.16 6.23
N GLY A 177 20.71 -7.49 6.18
CA GLY A 177 20.70 -8.35 7.38
C GLY A 177 19.38 -8.35 8.16
N ASP A 178 18.30 -7.79 7.61
CA ASP A 178 16.98 -7.80 8.23
C ASP A 178 16.27 -9.13 7.95
N THR A 179 16.59 -10.13 8.79
CA THR A 179 16.06 -11.49 8.67
C THR A 179 14.56 -11.56 8.92
N ALA A 180 14.01 -10.71 9.79
CA ALA A 180 12.59 -10.69 10.10
C ALA A 180 11.78 -10.21 8.88
N VAL A 181 12.21 -9.13 8.22
CA VAL A 181 11.58 -8.66 6.97
C VAL A 181 11.75 -9.71 5.86
N ALA A 182 12.96 -10.26 5.70
CA ALA A 182 13.23 -11.26 4.67
C ALA A 182 12.35 -12.52 4.81
N ASP A 183 12.10 -12.98 6.04
CA ASP A 183 11.27 -14.15 6.32
C ASP A 183 9.79 -13.92 5.99
N VAL A 184 9.26 -12.74 6.35
CA VAL A 184 7.88 -12.36 6.01
C VAL A 184 7.71 -12.23 4.50
N LEU A 185 8.64 -11.54 3.84
CA LEU A 185 8.62 -11.40 2.38
C LEU A 185 8.75 -12.76 1.67
N GLY A 186 9.54 -13.69 2.20
CA GLY A 186 9.65 -15.06 1.66
C GLY A 186 8.41 -15.94 1.89
N GLN A 187 7.67 -15.74 2.98
CA GLN A 187 6.35 -16.37 3.16
C GLN A 187 5.33 -15.78 2.18
N LEU A 188 5.35 -14.45 2.02
CA LEU A 188 4.49 -13.74 1.09
C LEU A 188 4.76 -14.14 -0.37
N GLU A 189 6.03 -14.27 -0.79
CA GLU A 189 6.41 -14.72 -2.14
C GLU A 189 5.78 -16.06 -2.48
N ARG A 190 5.84 -17.05 -1.57
CA ARG A 190 5.29 -18.38 -1.80
C ARG A 190 3.78 -18.37 -2.03
N VAL A 191 3.05 -17.56 -1.26
CA VAL A 191 1.60 -17.41 -1.41
C VAL A 191 1.27 -16.67 -2.70
N LEU A 192 1.95 -15.55 -2.99
CA LEU A 192 1.71 -14.78 -4.22
C LEU A 192 2.01 -15.59 -5.49
N VAL A 193 3.07 -16.41 -5.49
CA VAL A 193 3.39 -17.29 -6.64
C VAL A 193 2.32 -18.36 -6.86
N GLU A 194 1.74 -18.91 -5.79
CA GLU A 194 0.66 -19.88 -5.92
C GLU A 194 -0.61 -19.23 -6.45
N ILE A 195 -0.96 -18.03 -5.97
CA ILE A 195 -2.10 -17.25 -6.48
C ILE A 195 -1.91 -16.96 -7.98
N ALA A 196 -0.72 -16.48 -8.35
CA ALA A 196 -0.37 -16.16 -9.74
C ALA A 196 -0.46 -17.38 -10.67
N ARG A 197 -0.15 -18.58 -10.17
CA ARG A 197 -0.16 -19.81 -10.96
C ARG A 197 -1.45 -20.62 -10.87
N SER A 198 -2.41 -20.17 -10.06
CA SER A 198 -3.68 -20.86 -9.89
C SER A 198 -4.56 -20.71 -11.14
N PRO A 199 -5.46 -21.66 -11.44
CA PRO A 199 -6.49 -21.45 -12.46
C PRO A 199 -7.50 -20.37 -12.03
N ALA A 200 -8.01 -19.59 -12.98
CA ALA A 200 -9.15 -18.68 -12.77
C ALA A 200 -10.38 -19.20 -13.55
N PRO A 201 -11.50 -19.52 -12.88
CA PRO A 201 -11.71 -19.49 -11.43
C PRO A 201 -11.07 -20.70 -10.71
N LEU A 202 -10.66 -20.49 -9.46
CA LEU A 202 -10.20 -21.51 -8.53
C LEU A 202 -11.36 -22.45 -8.18
N SER A 203 -11.09 -23.75 -8.08
CA SER A 203 -12.09 -24.66 -7.52
C SER A 203 -12.23 -24.44 -6.02
N GLY A 204 -13.44 -24.61 -5.46
CA GLY A 204 -13.70 -24.48 -4.03
C GLY A 204 -12.70 -25.17 -3.09
N PRO A 205 -12.26 -26.43 -3.34
CA PRO A 205 -11.26 -27.08 -2.50
C PRO A 205 -9.86 -26.46 -2.60
N GLU A 206 -9.45 -25.95 -3.77
CA GLU A 206 -8.16 -25.27 -3.94
C GLU A 206 -8.14 -23.92 -3.20
N GLN A 207 -9.24 -23.18 -3.28
CA GLN A 207 -9.41 -21.93 -2.55
C GLN A 207 -9.37 -22.13 -1.03
N GLU A 208 -10.03 -23.19 -0.52
CA GLU A 208 -10.01 -23.52 0.91
C GLU A 208 -8.62 -23.94 1.40
N SER A 209 -7.86 -24.68 0.58
CA SER A 209 -6.47 -25.03 0.89
C SER A 209 -5.59 -23.78 0.99
N LEU A 210 -5.77 -22.83 0.07
CA LEU A 210 -5.05 -21.57 0.03
C LEU A 210 -5.38 -20.68 1.23
N ARG A 211 -6.67 -20.57 1.57
CA ARG A 211 -7.17 -19.86 2.78
C ARG A 211 -6.54 -20.44 4.05
N LYS A 212 -6.64 -21.75 4.26
CA LYS A 212 -6.06 -22.44 5.43
C LYS A 212 -4.57 -22.20 5.56
N ARG A 213 -3.84 -22.07 4.45
CA ARG A 213 -2.40 -21.84 4.47
C ARG A 213 -2.05 -20.40 4.84
N ILE A 214 -2.81 -19.42 4.30
CA ILE A 214 -2.67 -18.00 4.67
C ILE A 214 -2.95 -17.81 6.17
N GLU A 215 -4.02 -18.45 6.67
CA GLU A 215 -4.41 -18.42 8.08
C GLU A 215 -3.42 -19.17 8.98
N GLY A 216 -3.06 -20.40 8.63
CA GLY A 216 -2.15 -21.25 9.40
C GLY A 216 -0.73 -20.67 9.51
N GLN A 217 -0.29 -19.89 8.53
CA GLN A 217 0.98 -19.17 8.60
C GLN A 217 0.87 -17.81 9.32
N GLY A 218 -0.35 -17.35 9.66
CA GLY A 218 -0.61 -16.03 10.21
C GLY A 218 -0.11 -14.91 9.30
N LEU A 219 -0.12 -15.13 7.97
CA LEU A 219 0.59 -14.27 7.02
C LEU A 219 0.01 -12.86 6.99
N LEU A 220 -1.32 -12.74 6.97
CA LEU A 220 -2.02 -11.44 7.02
C LEU A 220 -1.64 -10.63 8.27
N PHE A 221 -1.54 -11.29 9.42
CA PHE A 221 -1.11 -10.65 10.67
C PHE A 221 0.34 -10.17 10.58
N LYS A 222 1.26 -11.03 10.12
CA LYS A 222 2.68 -10.67 9.95
C LYS A 222 2.87 -9.49 9.00
N VAL A 223 2.18 -9.49 7.86
CA VAL A 223 2.20 -8.38 6.89
C VAL A 223 1.67 -7.10 7.52
N ARG A 224 0.57 -7.17 8.29
CA ARG A 224 -0.01 -6.01 8.97
C ARG A 224 0.92 -5.44 10.04
N VAL A 225 1.51 -6.28 10.88
CA VAL A 225 2.47 -5.86 11.92
C VAL A 225 3.72 -5.24 11.28
N LEU A 226 4.25 -5.86 10.23
CA LEU A 226 5.44 -5.33 9.56
C LEU A 226 5.16 -3.99 8.88
N GLY A 227 4.02 -3.86 8.20
CA GLY A 227 3.58 -2.59 7.61
C GLY A 227 3.28 -1.51 8.65
N ALA A 228 2.82 -1.87 9.85
CA ALA A 228 2.66 -0.92 10.96
C ALA A 228 4.01 -0.42 11.48
N ARG A 229 4.99 -1.32 11.69
CA ARG A 229 6.35 -0.96 12.15
C ARG A 229 7.09 -0.05 11.18
N LEU A 230 7.01 -0.35 9.88
CA LEU A 230 7.66 0.47 8.85
C LEU A 230 7.07 1.89 8.81
N ARG A 231 5.74 2.04 8.99
CA ARG A 231 5.09 3.36 9.08
C ARG A 231 5.43 4.13 10.35
N GLU A 232 5.62 3.44 11.47
CA GLU A 232 6.03 4.09 12.73
C GLU A 232 7.47 4.64 12.63
N GLN A 233 8.34 3.96 11.87
CA GLN A 233 9.69 4.43 11.56
C GLN A 233 9.73 5.57 10.53
N GLU A 234 8.67 5.75 9.72
CA GLU A 234 8.52 6.86 8.79
C GLU A 234 8.14 8.18 9.49
N GLN A 235 7.53 8.11 10.69
CA GLN A 235 7.11 9.30 11.42
C GLN A 235 8.33 9.99 12.06
N PRO A 236 8.67 11.23 11.64
CA PRO A 236 9.74 11.96 12.28
C PRO A 236 9.40 12.18 13.76
N PRO A 237 10.40 12.23 14.67
CA PRO A 237 10.14 12.58 16.06
C PRO A 237 9.39 13.90 16.07
N GLN A 238 8.20 13.91 16.70
CA GLN A 238 7.44 15.12 16.92
C GLN A 238 8.39 16.12 17.57
N ILE A 239 8.72 17.19 16.84
CA ILE A 239 9.48 18.31 17.39
C ILE A 239 8.57 18.87 18.47
N ALA A 240 8.86 18.53 19.73
CA ALA A 240 8.23 19.15 20.87
C ALA A 240 8.47 20.65 20.73
N ASP A 241 7.41 21.40 20.45
CA ASP A 241 7.45 22.85 20.30
C ASP A 241 7.88 23.46 21.64
N PRO A 242 9.12 24.00 21.74
CA PRO A 242 9.62 24.56 23.00
C PRO A 242 8.91 25.87 23.38
N ASP A 243 8.01 26.39 22.54
CA ASP A 243 7.34 27.68 22.76
C ASP A 243 6.03 27.55 23.58
N LEU A 244 5.58 26.33 23.90
CA LEU A 244 4.41 26.11 24.75
C LEU A 244 4.71 26.14 26.27
N GLU A 245 5.97 26.00 26.70
CA GLU A 245 6.33 26.11 28.12
C GLU A 245 6.51 27.56 28.60
N ARG A 246 6.74 28.52 27.69
CA ARG A 246 7.01 29.92 28.06
C ARG A 246 5.75 30.76 28.37
N LYS A 247 4.54 30.19 28.22
CA LYS A 247 3.27 30.84 28.58
C LYS A 247 2.69 30.37 29.93
N ARG A 248 3.42 29.55 30.69
CA ARG A 248 2.93 28.95 31.94
C ARG A 248 3.67 29.42 33.21
N THR A 249 4.49 30.46 33.10
CA THR A 249 5.10 31.19 34.23
C THR A 249 4.77 32.67 34.11
#